data_AF-A0A960H134-F1
#
_entry.id   AF-A0A960H134-F1
#
_cell.length_a   1.000
_cell.length_b   1.000
_cell.length_c   1.000
_cell.angle_alpha   90.00
_cell.angle_beta   90.00
_cell.angle_gamma   90.00
#
_symmetry.space_group_name_H-M   'P 1'
#
loop_
_entity.id
_entity.type
_entity.pdbx_description
1 polymer ?
#
loop_
_entity_poly.entity_id
_entity_poly.type
_entity_poly.pdbx_seq_one_letter_code
_entity_poly.pdbx_strand_id
1 'polypeptide(L)'
;MTFDAEFQAWWDRLSEENRTRLKTAAGDDVLRRATTRLLLQTACPLGPIGTRWETPIGPMRKSQPEIAWNWPAPVRKFVLSR
;
A
#
# COMPACT_ATOMS: atom_id res chain seq x y z
N MET A 1 -14.94 -12.61 11.13
CA MET A 1 -13.51 -12.87 11.41
C MET A 1 -12.76 -13.41 10.16
N THR A 2 -13.27 -13.21 8.94
CA THR A 2 -12.64 -13.76 7.72
C THR A 2 -11.38 -13.00 7.29
N PHE A 3 -11.35 -11.67 7.49
CA PHE A 3 -10.23 -10.82 7.08
C PHE A 3 -8.93 -11.08 7.85
N ASP A 4 -8.99 -11.39 9.14
CA ASP A 4 -7.77 -11.60 9.95
C ASP A 4 -7.02 -12.87 9.52
N ALA A 5 -7.76 -13.94 9.19
CA ALA A 5 -7.19 -15.18 8.70
C ALA A 5 -6.56 -15.01 7.30
N GLU A 6 -7.21 -14.25 6.41
CA GLU A 6 -6.68 -13.95 5.08
C GLU A 6 -5.43 -13.08 5.16
N PHE A 7 -5.41 -12.05 6.02
CA PHE A 7 -4.22 -11.23 6.24
C PHE A 7 -3.08 -12.03 6.88
N GLN A 8 -3.39 -12.92 7.84
CA GLN A 8 -2.39 -13.81 8.42
C GLN A 8 -1.79 -14.73 7.35
N ALA A 9 -2.62 -15.41 6.57
CA ALA A 9 -2.15 -16.30 5.50
C ALA A 9 -1.37 -15.56 4.40
N TRP A 10 -1.74 -14.31 4.09
CA TRP A 10 -0.96 -13.45 3.21
C TRP A 10 0.41 -13.12 3.82
N TRP A 11 0.43 -12.66 5.06
CA TRP A 11 1.66 -12.30 5.78
C TRP A 11 2.63 -13.47 5.91
N ASP A 12 2.10 -14.66 6.19
CA ASP A 12 2.88 -15.89 6.36
C ASP A 12 3.57 -16.34 5.06
N ARG A 13 3.02 -15.99 3.90
CA ARG A 13 3.61 -16.26 2.58
C ARG A 13 4.70 -15.26 2.17
N LEU A 14 4.82 -14.12 2.85
CA LEU A 14 5.84 -13.12 2.53
C LEU A 14 7.22 -13.57 3.00
N SER A 15 8.25 -13.26 2.21
CA SER A 15 9.63 -13.35 2.67
C SER A 15 9.91 -12.33 3.78
N GLU A 16 10.90 -12.62 4.62
CA GLU A 16 11.36 -11.71 5.68
C GLU A 16 11.74 -10.31 5.14
N GLU A 17 12.36 -10.27 3.96
CA GLU A 17 12.68 -9.02 3.26
C GLU A 17 11.41 -8.21 2.94
N ASN A 18 10.38 -8.85 2.42
CA ASN A 18 9.12 -8.19 2.09
C ASN A 18 8.36 -7.74 3.34
N ARG A 19 8.38 -8.55 4.41
CA ARG A 19 7.82 -8.16 5.72
C ARG A 19 8.52 -6.92 6.24
N THR A 20 9.85 -6.89 6.20
CA THR A 20 10.66 -5.74 6.63
C THR A 20 10.33 -4.49 5.82
N ARG A 21 10.27 -4.59 4.49
CA ARG A 21 9.89 -3.48 3.60
C ARG A 21 8.50 -2.93 3.92
N LEU A 22 7.53 -3.81 4.17
CA LEU A 22 6.16 -3.39 4.52
C LEU A 22 6.11 -2.72 5.90
N LYS A 23 6.82 -3.25 6.91
CA LYS A 23 6.90 -2.63 8.24
C LYS A 23 7.48 -1.22 8.16
N THR A 24 8.61 -1.05 7.47
CA THR A 24 9.21 0.28 7.26
C THR A 24 8.25 1.21 6.54
N ALA A 25 7.62 0.76 5.46
CA ALA A 25 6.69 1.58 4.70
C ALA A 25 5.40 1.92 5.45
N ALA A 26 4.94 1.07 6.38
CA ALA A 26 3.75 1.34 7.19
C ALA A 26 3.96 2.45 8.23
N GLY A 27 5.22 2.76 8.56
CA GLY A 27 5.59 3.94 9.34
C GLY A 27 5.33 5.25 8.58
N ASP A 28 5.44 5.24 7.25
CA ASP A 28 5.07 6.37 6.39
C ASP A 28 3.54 6.39 6.17
N ASP A 29 2.91 7.57 6.30
CA ASP A 29 1.48 7.73 5.98
C ASP A 29 1.21 7.59 4.47
N VAL A 30 2.20 7.87 3.63
CA VAL A 30 2.09 7.87 2.17
C VAL A 30 2.52 6.53 1.58
N LEU A 31 1.68 5.98 0.70
CA LEU A 31 1.97 4.71 0.04
C LEU A 31 2.80 4.94 -1.23
N ARG A 32 4.14 4.85 -1.09
CA ARG A 32 5.06 5.01 -2.23
C ARG A 32 4.83 3.94 -3.29
N ARG A 33 5.15 4.26 -4.55
CA ARG A 33 4.99 3.38 -5.73
C ARG A 33 5.58 1.97 -5.53
N ALA A 34 6.73 1.86 -4.87
CA ALA A 34 7.36 0.57 -4.58
C ALA A 34 6.49 -0.29 -3.65
N THR A 35 5.93 0.31 -2.61
CA THR A 35 5.01 -0.33 -1.67
C THR A 35 3.68 -0.70 -2.34
N THR A 36 3.14 0.18 -3.21
CA THR A 36 1.95 -0.13 -4.04
C THR A 36 2.19 -1.40 -4.84
N ARG A 37 3.33 -1.45 -5.54
CA ARG A 37 3.69 -2.60 -6.38
C ARG A 37 3.86 -3.86 -5.55
N LEU A 38 4.46 -3.75 -4.37
CA LEU A 38 4.64 -4.88 -3.47
C LEU A 38 3.30 -5.45 -2.98
N LEU A 39 2.36 -4.60 -2.57
CA LEU A 39 1.01 -5.04 -2.16
C LEU A 39 0.26 -5.75 -3.30
N LEU A 40 0.38 -5.23 -4.53
CA LEU A 40 -0.24 -5.85 -5.71
C LEU A 40 0.42 -7.18 -6.08
N GLN A 41 1.76 -7.24 -6.09
CA GLN A 41 2.52 -8.46 -6.45
C GLN A 41 2.34 -9.58 -5.44
N THR A 42 2.15 -9.23 -4.17
CA THR A 42 1.93 -10.21 -3.10
C THR A 42 0.47 -10.60 -2.94
N ALA A 43 -0.41 -10.09 -3.80
CA ALA A 43 -1.86 -10.31 -3.73
C ALA A 43 -2.42 -10.04 -2.33
N CYS A 44 -2.10 -8.85 -1.77
CA CYS A 44 -2.66 -8.43 -0.49
C CYS A 44 -4.20 -8.52 -0.54
N PRO A 45 -4.86 -9.12 0.47
CA PRO A 45 -6.31 -9.31 0.47
C PRO A 45 -7.11 -8.02 0.28
N LEU A 46 -6.52 -6.88 0.63
CA LEU A 46 -7.12 -5.57 0.42
C LEU A 46 -6.11 -4.65 -0.29
N GLY A 47 -6.43 -4.35 -1.55
CA GLY A 47 -5.55 -3.56 -2.43
C GLY A 47 -5.42 -2.09 -2.02
N PRO A 48 -4.35 -1.41 -2.47
CA PRO A 48 -4.13 0.00 -2.16
C PRO A 48 -5.22 0.90 -2.78
N ILE A 49 -5.52 2.00 -2.09
CA ILE A 49 -6.55 2.95 -2.52
C ILE A 49 -5.88 4.06 -3.34
N GLY A 50 -6.29 4.24 -4.59
CA GLY A 50 -5.78 5.27 -5.47
C GLY A 50 -6.78 6.41 -5.65
N THR A 51 -6.36 7.64 -5.34
CA THR A 51 -7.12 8.85 -5.65
C THR A 51 -6.49 9.52 -6.86
N ARG A 52 -7.26 9.63 -7.95
CA ARG A 52 -6.84 10.33 -9.17
C ARG A 52 -7.32 11.77 -9.11
N TRP A 53 -6.41 12.72 -9.27
CA TRP A 53 -6.76 14.14 -9.41
C TRP A 53 -6.79 14.51 -10.90
N GLU A 54 -7.88 15.17 -11.33
CA GLU A 54 -8.08 15.52 -12.74
C GLU A 54 -7.39 16.84 -13.14
N THR A 55 -6.99 17.67 -12.18
CA THR A 55 -6.49 19.02 -12.45
C THR A 55 -5.11 19.25 -11.86
N PRO A 56 -4.09 19.60 -12.68
CA PRO A 56 -2.83 20.08 -12.17
C PRO A 56 -2.98 21.51 -11.63
N ILE A 57 -2.62 21.71 -10.36
CA ILE A 57 -2.55 23.04 -9.76
C ILE A 57 -1.18 23.64 -10.11
N GLY A 58 -1.12 24.48 -11.15
CA GLY A 58 0.08 25.27 -11.52
C GLY A 58 0.52 25.17 -12.99
N PRO A 59 1.41 26.06 -13.46
CA PRO A 59 1.82 26.13 -14.86
C PRO A 59 2.55 24.84 -15.28
N MET A 60 1.86 24.09 -16.12
CA MET A 60 2.18 22.77 -16.65
C MET A 60 3.61 22.63 -17.18
N ARG A 61 4.40 21.74 -16.56
CA ARG A 61 5.31 20.84 -17.27
C ARG A 61 4.81 19.41 -17.11
N LYS A 62 4.11 18.91 -18.13
CA LYS A 62 3.70 17.50 -18.31
C LYS A 62 2.92 16.91 -17.12
N SER A 63 1.70 17.37 -16.93
CA SER A 63 0.77 16.83 -15.94
C SER A 63 0.24 15.47 -16.38
N GLN A 64 0.99 14.41 -16.08
CA GLN A 64 0.37 13.09 -15.97
C GLN A 64 -0.58 13.12 -14.77
N PRO A 65 -1.76 12.48 -14.85
CA PRO A 65 -2.63 12.36 -13.70
C PRO A 65 -1.85 11.67 -12.57
N GLU A 66 -1.56 12.41 -11.50
CA GLU A 66 -0.88 11.86 -10.34
C GLU A 66 -1.92 11.07 -9.52
N ILE A 67 -1.73 9.76 -9.44
CA ILE A 67 -2.53 8.93 -8.53
C ILE A 67 -1.82 8.97 -7.18
N ALA A 68 -2.46 9.61 -6.20
CA ALA A 68 -2.04 9.53 -4.81
C ALA A 68 -2.51 8.17 -4.25
N TRP A 69 -1.56 7.33 -3.87
CA TRP A 69 -1.85 6.03 -3.26
C TRP A 69 -1.84 6.14 -1.75
N ASN A 70 -2.85 5.56 -1.12
CA ASN A 70 -3.00 5.51 0.32
C ASN A 70 -3.05 4.07 0.82
N TRP A 71 -2.55 3.89 2.05
CA TRP A 71 -2.74 2.66 2.79
C TRP A 71 -4.23 2.41 3.02
N PRO A 72 -4.70 1.18 2.80
CA PRO A 72 -5.95 0.78 3.41
C PRO A 72 -5.76 0.64 4.92
N ALA A 73 -6.61 1.32 5.71
CA ALA A 73 -6.45 1.38 7.16
C ALA A 73 -6.33 0.00 7.85
N PRO A 74 -7.11 -1.04 7.48
CA PRO A 74 -6.95 -2.37 8.07
C PRO A 74 -5.58 -3.00 7.77
N VAL A 75 -5.08 -2.85 6.54
CA VAL A 75 -3.78 -3.40 6.12
C VAL A 75 -2.65 -2.74 6.91
N ARG A 76 -2.65 -1.41 7.01
CA ARG A 76 -1.62 -0.69 7.76
C ARG A 76 -1.63 -1.06 9.24
N LYS A 77 -2.81 -1.12 9.87
CA LYS A 77 -2.95 -1.54 11.27
C LYS A 77 -2.43 -2.96 11.48
N PHE A 78 -2.75 -3.87 10.58
CA PHE A 78 -2.26 -5.25 10.62
C PHE A 78 -0.73 -5.29 10.52
N VAL A 79 -0.12 -4.58 9.57
CA VAL A 79 1.34 -4.59 9.39
C VAL A 79 2.06 -4.00 10.62
N LEU A 80 1.52 -2.93 11.21
CA LEU A 80 2.09 -2.28 12.39
C LEU A 80 1.95 -3.10 13.68
N SER A 81 1.05 -4.08 13.74
CA SER A 81 0.89 -4.94 14.91
C SER A 81 1.77 -6.20 14.91
N ARG A 82 2.60 -6.39 13.88
CA ARG A 82 3.49 -7.55 13.69
C ARG A 82 4.94 -7.29 14.07
#